data_AF-A0A4V3RTI5-F1
#
_entry.id   AF-A0A4V3RTI5-F1
#
_cell.length_a   1.000
_cell.length_b   1.000
_cell.length_c   1.000
_cell.angle_alpha   90.00
_cell.angle_beta   90.00
_cell.angle_gamma   90.00
#
_symmetry.space_group_name_H-M   'P 1'
#
loop_
_entity.id
_entity.type
_entity.pdbx_description
1 polymer ?
#
loop_
_entity_poly.entity_id
_entity_poly.type
_entity_poly.pdbx_seq_one_letter_code
_entity_poly.pdbx_strand_id
1 'polypeptide(L)'
;MEQKIKAYKAFDKDLSCRGFKYKVGKEYEETGDIKECEKGFHACPYPLDVFGYYAPAGSRFCEVEQSGKIDDSESDKVCSSKIRIGAELDIRGLVKAAVSYVKERCTNECNAKPGKPATAGDRGAATARGKASTGSNGLSVARGKNVQVKGGIGAILVIAEERDDTYDIVDWKAVAVDGEVVKSDTWYRLENGELVEVD
;
A
#
# COMPACT_ATOMS: atom_id res chain seq x y z
N MET A 1 -18.58 6.81 -25.74
CA MET A 1 -17.52 5.81 -25.95
C MET A 1 -17.66 4.78 -24.85
N GLU A 2 -17.45 3.50 -25.15
CA GLU A 2 -17.48 2.43 -24.14
C GLU A 2 -16.31 2.63 -23.15
N GLN A 3 -16.58 2.52 -21.85
CA GLN A 3 -15.54 2.61 -20.82
C GLN A 3 -14.60 1.41 -20.96
N LYS A 4 -13.30 1.68 -20.88
CA LYS A 4 -12.24 0.67 -20.94
C LYS A 4 -11.32 0.83 -19.74
N ILE A 5 -11.06 -0.27 -19.04
CA ILE A 5 -10.20 -0.32 -17.88
C ILE A 5 -9.00 -1.21 -18.19
N LYS A 6 -7.80 -0.67 -18.03
CA LYS A 6 -6.57 -1.46 -18.03
C LYS A 6 -6.44 -2.17 -16.69
N ALA A 7 -6.27 -3.48 -16.74
CA ALA A 7 -6.13 -4.35 -15.56
C ALA A 7 -5.14 -5.48 -15.85
N TYR A 8 -4.97 -6.39 -14.88
CA TYR A 8 -4.02 -7.49 -14.92
C TYR A 8 -4.71 -8.77 -14.50
N LYS A 9 -4.51 -9.83 -15.26
CA LYS A 9 -5.13 -11.13 -15.01
C LYS A 9 -4.08 -12.23 -14.92
N ALA A 10 -4.21 -13.05 -13.89
CA ALA A 10 -3.45 -14.28 -13.76
C ALA A 10 -4.27 -15.50 -14.24
N PHE A 11 -3.54 -16.52 -14.67
CA PHE A 11 -4.05 -17.77 -15.23
C PHE A 11 -3.21 -18.94 -14.73
N ASP A 12 -3.78 -20.14 -14.85
CA ASP A 12 -3.05 -21.40 -14.78
C ASP A 12 -2.00 -21.50 -15.92
N LYS A 13 -1.04 -22.43 -15.79
CA LYS A 13 0.02 -22.65 -16.79
C LYS A 13 -0.50 -22.80 -18.23
N ASP A 14 -1.69 -23.37 -18.37
CA ASP A 14 -2.31 -23.64 -19.66
C ASP A 14 -3.15 -22.48 -20.20
N LEU A 15 -3.06 -21.29 -19.56
CA LEU A 15 -3.79 -20.06 -19.89
C LEU A 15 -5.30 -20.18 -19.62
N SER A 16 -5.67 -20.93 -18.59
CA SER A 16 -7.05 -21.07 -18.14
C SER A 16 -7.32 -20.37 -16.80
N CYS A 17 -8.60 -20.09 -16.53
CA CYS A 17 -9.08 -19.59 -15.25
C CYS A 17 -10.53 -20.07 -15.08
N ARG A 18 -10.84 -20.74 -13.95
CA ARG A 18 -12.17 -21.31 -13.65
C ARG A 18 -12.75 -22.17 -14.79
N GLY A 19 -11.90 -22.97 -15.44
CA GLY A 19 -12.30 -23.87 -16.54
C GLY A 19 -12.49 -23.20 -17.91
N PHE A 20 -12.37 -21.88 -18.01
CA PHE A 20 -12.35 -21.18 -19.30
C PHE A 20 -10.92 -21.01 -19.81
N LYS A 21 -10.68 -21.33 -21.09
CA LYS A 21 -9.36 -21.25 -21.71
C LYS A 21 -9.20 -20.00 -22.58
N TYR A 22 -8.19 -19.20 -22.27
CA TYR A 22 -7.91 -17.94 -22.93
C TYR A 22 -6.78 -18.06 -23.95
N LYS A 23 -6.65 -17.04 -24.80
CA LYS A 23 -5.56 -16.85 -25.74
C LYS A 23 -5.12 -15.40 -25.72
N VAL A 24 -3.81 -15.18 -25.67
CA VAL A 24 -3.19 -13.85 -25.83
C VAL A 24 -3.65 -13.21 -27.16
N GLY A 25 -3.98 -11.93 -27.11
CA GLY A 25 -4.46 -11.14 -28.25
C GLY A 25 -5.93 -11.34 -28.61
N LYS A 26 -6.67 -12.20 -27.90
CA LYS A 26 -8.10 -12.45 -28.14
C LYS A 26 -9.00 -11.65 -27.20
N GLU A 27 -10.22 -11.43 -27.67
CA GLU A 27 -11.29 -10.78 -26.94
C GLU A 27 -12.42 -11.77 -26.69
N TYR A 28 -13.07 -11.62 -25.55
CA TYR A 28 -14.12 -12.49 -25.07
C TYR A 28 -15.26 -11.65 -24.52
N GLU A 29 -16.48 -12.09 -24.76
CA GLU A 29 -17.70 -11.45 -24.29
C GLU A 29 -18.58 -12.52 -23.62
N GLU A 30 -19.03 -12.21 -22.42
CA GLU A 30 -19.99 -13.00 -21.66
C GLU A 30 -21.38 -12.39 -21.84
N THR A 31 -22.37 -13.23 -22.16
CA THR A 31 -23.73 -12.76 -22.44
C THR A 31 -24.66 -12.98 -21.23
N GLY A 32 -25.60 -12.05 -21.01
CA GLY A 32 -26.56 -12.09 -19.90
C GLY A 32 -26.26 -11.09 -18.78
N ASP A 33 -26.81 -11.34 -17.59
CA ASP A 33 -26.58 -10.51 -16.42
C ASP A 33 -25.24 -10.86 -15.78
N ILE A 34 -24.34 -9.87 -15.76
CA ILE A 34 -23.08 -9.93 -15.04
C ILE A 34 -23.44 -9.83 -13.56
N LYS A 35 -23.06 -10.84 -12.80
CA LYS A 35 -23.21 -10.86 -11.35
C LYS A 35 -21.84 -11.04 -10.76
N GLU A 36 -21.45 -10.09 -9.92
CA GLU A 36 -20.18 -10.07 -9.22
C GLU A 36 -19.86 -11.43 -8.60
N CYS A 37 -18.61 -11.89 -8.73
CA CYS A 37 -18.12 -13.20 -8.29
C CYS A 37 -18.73 -14.46 -8.95
N GLU A 38 -19.91 -14.40 -9.56
CA GLU A 38 -20.59 -15.55 -10.17
C GLU A 38 -20.43 -15.62 -11.68
N LYS A 39 -20.53 -14.49 -12.39
CA LYS A 39 -20.57 -14.47 -13.86
C LYS A 39 -19.90 -13.21 -14.44
N GLY A 40 -18.76 -13.39 -15.09
CA GLY A 40 -18.00 -12.33 -15.76
C GLY A 40 -16.49 -12.54 -15.70
N PHE A 41 -15.76 -11.66 -16.37
CA PHE A 41 -14.30 -11.70 -16.41
C PHE A 41 -13.70 -10.84 -15.31
N HIS A 42 -12.91 -11.47 -14.44
CA HIS A 42 -12.26 -10.80 -13.31
C HIS A 42 -10.79 -10.51 -13.61
N ALA A 43 -10.34 -9.31 -13.29
CA ALA A 43 -8.94 -8.90 -13.32
C ALA A 43 -8.67 -7.81 -12.26
N CYS A 44 -7.40 -7.65 -11.88
CA CYS A 44 -6.96 -6.72 -10.84
C CYS A 44 -6.48 -5.40 -11.48
N PRO A 45 -6.98 -4.23 -11.05
CA PRO A 45 -6.43 -2.95 -11.50
C PRO A 45 -4.96 -2.76 -11.09
N TYR A 46 -4.61 -3.10 -9.85
CA TYR A 46 -3.22 -3.09 -9.40
C TYR A 46 -2.52 -4.41 -9.78
N PRO A 47 -1.37 -4.37 -10.46
CA PRO A 47 -0.74 -5.56 -11.01
C PRO A 47 -0.41 -6.67 -10.02
N LEU A 48 -0.03 -6.35 -8.78
CA LEU A 48 0.45 -7.36 -7.83
C LEU A 48 -0.68 -8.01 -7.03
N ASP A 49 -1.91 -7.46 -7.08
CA ASP A 49 -3.07 -8.07 -6.41
C ASP A 49 -3.42 -9.44 -7.01
N VAL A 50 -2.98 -9.71 -8.25
CA VAL A 50 -3.12 -11.04 -8.87
C VAL A 50 -2.47 -12.16 -8.02
N PHE A 51 -1.49 -11.83 -7.18
CA PHE A 51 -0.85 -12.78 -6.28
C PHE A 51 -1.73 -13.21 -5.10
N GLY A 52 -2.80 -12.48 -4.80
CA GLY A 52 -3.84 -12.92 -3.89
C GLY A 52 -4.65 -14.11 -4.41
N TYR A 53 -4.59 -14.35 -5.74
CA TYR A 53 -5.39 -15.36 -6.43
C TYR A 53 -4.56 -16.50 -7.03
N TYR A 54 -3.34 -16.20 -7.48
CA TYR A 54 -2.47 -17.15 -8.15
C TYR A 54 -1.04 -17.00 -7.63
N ALA A 55 -0.37 -18.12 -7.34
CA ALA A 55 1.02 -18.09 -6.91
C ALA A 55 1.92 -17.50 -8.04
N PRO A 56 2.94 -16.68 -7.73
CA PRO A 56 3.86 -16.15 -8.73
C PRO A 56 4.52 -17.25 -9.57
N ALA A 57 4.91 -18.34 -8.90
CA ALA A 57 5.55 -19.48 -9.54
C ALA A 57 4.49 -20.41 -10.17
N GLY A 58 4.62 -20.64 -11.47
CA GLY A 58 3.76 -21.57 -12.19
C GLY A 58 2.41 -20.99 -12.61
N SER A 59 2.21 -19.69 -12.53
CA SER A 59 1.09 -19.00 -13.15
C SER A 59 1.57 -18.11 -14.30
N ARG A 60 0.62 -17.71 -15.15
CA ARG A 60 0.87 -16.80 -16.28
C ARG A 60 0.10 -15.50 -16.04
N PHE A 61 0.67 -14.38 -16.46
CA PHE A 61 0.12 -13.05 -16.18
C PHE A 61 -0.05 -12.29 -17.49
N CYS A 62 -1.19 -11.64 -17.70
CA CYS A 62 -1.38 -10.77 -18.85
C CYS A 62 -1.90 -9.41 -18.40
N GLU A 63 -1.45 -8.37 -19.10
CA GLU A 63 -2.21 -7.13 -19.16
C GLU A 63 -3.52 -7.41 -19.91
N VAL A 64 -4.62 -6.83 -19.44
CA VAL A 64 -5.93 -7.00 -20.04
C VAL A 64 -6.65 -5.66 -20.15
N GLU A 65 -7.54 -5.55 -21.12
CA GLU A 65 -8.47 -4.45 -21.25
C GLU A 65 -9.89 -4.97 -20.98
N GLN A 66 -10.55 -4.43 -19.96
CA GLN A 66 -11.92 -4.77 -19.58
C GLN A 66 -12.89 -3.71 -20.08
N SER A 67 -14.05 -4.14 -20.61
CA SER A 67 -15.10 -3.24 -21.09
C SER A 67 -16.51 -3.85 -20.97
N GLY A 68 -17.50 -3.14 -21.54
CA GLY A 68 -18.91 -3.51 -21.53
C GLY A 68 -19.58 -3.11 -20.22
N LYS A 69 -20.41 -3.99 -19.66
CA LYS A 69 -20.87 -3.87 -18.26
C LYS A 69 -19.66 -4.08 -17.35
N ILE A 70 -19.42 -3.14 -16.46
CA ILE A 70 -18.30 -3.13 -15.51
C ILE A 70 -18.89 -3.04 -14.10
N ASP A 71 -18.35 -3.86 -13.20
CA ASP A 71 -18.59 -3.80 -11.76
C ASP A 71 -17.24 -3.70 -11.05
N ASP A 72 -17.04 -2.60 -10.34
CA ASP A 72 -15.81 -2.22 -9.63
C ASP A 72 -16.06 -1.98 -8.13
N SER A 73 -17.12 -2.57 -7.58
CA SER A 73 -17.47 -2.41 -6.17
C SER A 73 -16.47 -3.07 -5.22
N GLU A 74 -15.69 -4.05 -5.70
CA GLU A 74 -14.60 -4.67 -4.96
C GLU A 74 -13.31 -3.84 -4.95
N SER A 75 -12.55 -3.93 -3.84
CA SER A 75 -11.37 -3.09 -3.63
C SER A 75 -10.16 -3.47 -4.50
N ASP A 76 -9.99 -4.75 -4.86
CA ASP A 76 -8.77 -5.29 -5.47
C ASP A 76 -9.00 -5.93 -6.85
N LYS A 77 -10.25 -6.05 -7.30
CA LYS A 77 -10.60 -6.63 -8.62
C LYS A 77 -11.80 -5.94 -9.26
N VAL A 78 -11.86 -6.02 -10.58
CA VAL A 78 -12.97 -5.54 -11.41
C VAL A 78 -13.57 -6.71 -12.18
N CYS A 79 -14.90 -6.79 -12.23
CA CYS A 79 -15.63 -7.75 -13.05
C CYS A 79 -16.20 -7.05 -14.30
N SER A 80 -16.07 -7.69 -15.46
CA SER A 80 -16.57 -7.13 -16.72
C SER A 80 -17.23 -8.16 -17.63
N SER A 81 -18.17 -7.70 -18.47
CA SER A 81 -18.77 -8.53 -19.52
C SER A 81 -17.82 -8.80 -20.69
N LYS A 82 -16.85 -7.93 -20.94
CA LYS A 82 -15.86 -8.09 -22.01
C LYS A 82 -14.45 -8.01 -21.46
N ILE A 83 -13.56 -8.82 -22.03
CA ILE A 83 -12.13 -8.77 -21.73
C ILE A 83 -11.33 -9.04 -22.99
N ARG A 84 -10.34 -8.20 -23.24
CA ARG A 84 -9.28 -8.44 -24.22
C ARG A 84 -8.01 -8.86 -23.49
N ILE A 85 -7.50 -10.04 -23.82
CA ILE A 85 -6.22 -10.52 -23.30
C ILE A 85 -5.11 -9.85 -24.08
N GLY A 86 -4.37 -8.97 -23.42
CA GLY A 86 -3.25 -8.22 -23.97
C GLY A 86 -1.93 -8.99 -23.88
N ALA A 87 -0.84 -8.26 -23.71
CA ALA A 87 0.50 -8.83 -23.65
C ALA A 87 0.69 -9.68 -22.39
N GLU A 88 1.39 -10.80 -22.54
CA GLU A 88 1.87 -11.59 -21.42
C GLU A 88 3.06 -10.91 -20.75
N LEU A 89 3.07 -10.93 -19.43
CA LEU A 89 4.08 -10.31 -18.58
C LEU A 89 4.81 -11.38 -17.77
N ASP A 90 6.13 -11.28 -17.72
CA ASP A 90 6.91 -11.96 -16.70
C ASP A 90 6.82 -11.19 -15.37
N ILE A 91 7.40 -11.74 -14.30
CA ILE A 91 7.40 -11.11 -12.98
C ILE A 91 8.06 -9.71 -13.03
N ARG A 92 9.11 -9.52 -13.85
CA ARG A 92 9.75 -8.22 -14.02
C ARG A 92 8.80 -7.20 -14.65
N GLY A 93 8.05 -7.61 -15.66
CA GLY A 93 7.01 -6.81 -16.31
C GLY A 93 5.90 -6.41 -15.34
N LEU A 94 5.44 -7.37 -14.52
CA LEU A 94 4.40 -7.13 -13.52
C LEU A 94 4.86 -6.15 -12.43
N VAL A 95 6.09 -6.30 -11.93
CA VAL A 95 6.68 -5.37 -10.95
C VAL A 95 6.85 -3.97 -11.54
N LYS A 96 7.32 -3.85 -12.79
CA LYS A 96 7.41 -2.55 -13.48
C LYS A 96 6.05 -1.89 -13.60
N ALA A 97 5.03 -2.65 -14.01
CA ALA A 97 3.66 -2.15 -14.09
C ALA A 97 3.16 -1.66 -12.72
N ALA A 98 3.50 -2.36 -11.64
CA ALA A 98 3.08 -2.01 -10.28
C ALA A 98 3.69 -0.69 -9.82
N VAL A 99 4.99 -0.51 -10.08
CA VAL A 99 5.69 0.75 -9.81
C VAL A 99 5.09 1.90 -10.61
N SER A 100 4.79 1.69 -11.89
CA SER A 100 4.11 2.70 -12.72
C SER A 100 2.72 3.04 -12.19
N TYR A 101 1.92 2.03 -11.82
CA TYR A 101 0.57 2.22 -11.28
C TYR A 101 0.58 3.12 -10.04
N VAL A 102 1.51 2.86 -9.11
CA VAL A 102 1.71 3.69 -7.91
C VAL A 102 2.16 5.09 -8.30
N LYS A 103 3.19 5.21 -9.15
CA LYS A 103 3.75 6.50 -9.58
C LYS A 103 2.72 7.40 -10.25
N GLU A 104 1.82 6.86 -11.07
CA GLU A 104 0.77 7.61 -11.76
C GLU A 104 -0.33 8.10 -10.81
N ARG A 105 -0.53 7.43 -9.68
CA ARG A 105 -1.55 7.76 -8.67
C ARG A 105 -0.99 8.55 -7.49
N CYS A 106 0.32 8.53 -7.28
CA CYS A 106 1.01 9.49 -6.45
C CYS A 106 0.95 10.86 -7.15
N THR A 107 0.13 11.77 -6.65
CA THR A 107 0.18 13.15 -7.09
C THR A 107 1.49 13.78 -6.62
N ASN A 108 2.08 14.67 -7.43
CA ASN A 108 3.22 15.49 -7.00
C ASN A 108 2.85 16.50 -5.89
N GLU A 109 1.59 16.50 -5.45
CA GLU A 109 1.13 17.25 -4.29
C GLU A 109 1.64 16.60 -3.01
N CYS A 110 2.89 16.91 -2.69
CA CYS A 110 3.37 16.80 -1.33
C CYS A 110 2.62 17.84 -0.48
N ASN A 111 1.48 17.46 0.07
CA ASN A 111 0.73 18.29 1.04
C ASN A 111 1.42 18.34 2.41
N ALA A 112 2.60 17.72 2.54
CA ALA A 112 3.44 17.86 3.72
C ALA A 112 3.98 19.30 3.76
N LYS A 113 3.26 20.16 4.49
CA LYS A 113 3.80 21.47 4.88
C LYS A 113 5.10 21.23 5.66
N PRO A 114 6.24 21.79 5.24
CA PRO A 114 7.47 21.71 6.01
C PRO A 114 7.22 22.09 7.47
N GLY A 115 7.69 21.27 8.41
CA GLY A 115 7.50 21.49 9.83
C GLY A 115 6.21 20.92 10.44
N LYS A 116 5.31 20.29 9.65
CA LYS A 116 4.25 19.44 10.23
C LYS A 116 4.80 18.06 10.60
N PRO A 117 4.32 17.43 11.68
CA PRO A 117 4.72 16.07 12.02
C PRO A 117 4.44 15.09 10.87
N ALA A 118 5.30 14.09 10.68
CA ALA A 118 4.91 12.90 9.92
C ALA A 118 3.82 12.18 10.70
N THR A 119 2.71 11.84 10.06
CA THR A 119 1.57 11.19 10.72
C THR A 119 1.21 9.89 10.03
N ALA A 120 0.94 8.85 10.82
CA ALA A 120 0.34 7.60 10.36
C ALA A 120 -0.90 7.27 11.21
N GLY A 121 -1.85 6.52 10.64
CA GLY A 121 -3.03 6.04 11.36
C GLY A 121 -2.73 4.84 12.26
N ASP A 122 -3.78 4.15 12.70
CA ASP A 122 -3.66 2.90 13.46
C ASP A 122 -2.90 1.84 12.65
N ARG A 123 -2.02 1.10 13.34
CA ARG A 123 -1.13 0.10 12.72
C ARG A 123 -0.22 0.65 11.62
N GLY A 124 -0.05 1.98 11.57
CA GLY A 124 0.81 2.67 10.62
C GLY A 124 2.23 2.85 11.13
N ALA A 125 3.10 3.38 10.26
CA ALA A 125 4.47 3.75 10.60
C ALA A 125 4.77 5.18 10.14
N ALA A 126 5.11 6.07 11.08
CA ALA A 126 5.51 7.44 10.82
C ALA A 126 7.01 7.60 11.12
N THR A 127 7.78 8.13 10.17
CA THR A 127 9.22 8.40 10.37
C THR A 127 9.55 9.84 9.96
N ALA A 128 10.34 10.54 10.78
CA ALA A 128 10.70 11.93 10.52
C ALA A 128 12.06 12.34 11.08
N ARG A 129 12.66 13.37 10.47
CA ARG A 129 13.64 14.25 11.15
C ARG A 129 12.90 15.45 11.74
N GLY A 130 12.33 15.27 12.93
CA GLY A 130 11.47 16.29 13.56
C GLY A 130 10.41 15.65 14.46
N LYS A 131 9.15 15.82 14.10
CA LYS A 131 8.01 15.25 14.85
C LYS A 131 7.40 14.07 14.10
N ALA A 132 7.09 12.97 14.78
CA ALA A 132 6.38 11.82 14.22
C ALA A 132 5.22 11.36 15.12
N SER A 133 4.05 11.10 14.56
CA SER A 133 2.86 10.64 15.28
C SER A 133 2.24 9.43 14.60
N THR A 134 1.75 8.47 15.38
CA THR A 134 1.05 7.29 14.88
C THR A 134 -0.22 7.02 15.68
N GLY A 135 -1.16 6.26 15.13
CA GLY A 135 -2.32 5.74 15.86
C GLY A 135 -1.98 4.57 16.79
N SER A 136 -3.00 3.84 17.24
CA SER A 136 -2.85 2.66 18.10
C SER A 136 -2.11 1.53 17.40
N ASN A 137 -1.29 0.79 18.14
CA ASN A 137 -0.47 -0.34 17.65
C ASN A 137 0.40 0.02 16.43
N GLY A 138 0.79 1.29 16.29
CA GLY A 138 1.66 1.76 15.21
C GLY A 138 3.13 1.94 15.65
N LEU A 139 3.91 2.61 14.81
CA LEU A 139 5.31 2.95 15.07
C LEU A 139 5.58 4.41 14.74
N SER A 140 6.09 5.18 15.71
CA SER A 140 6.59 6.53 15.50
C SER A 140 8.10 6.56 15.70
N VAL A 141 8.86 6.91 14.67
CA VAL A 141 10.32 7.09 14.77
C VAL A 141 10.68 8.53 14.45
N ALA A 142 11.38 9.19 15.38
CA ALA A 142 11.98 10.49 15.10
C ALA A 142 13.46 10.48 15.40
N ARG A 143 14.25 10.99 14.45
CA ARG A 143 15.72 11.12 14.56
C ARG A 143 16.16 12.55 14.31
N GLY A 144 16.95 13.13 15.20
CA GLY A 144 17.48 14.48 15.03
C GLY A 144 17.61 15.25 16.33
N LYS A 145 17.77 16.56 16.22
CA LYS A 145 17.82 17.47 17.38
C LYS A 145 16.40 17.83 17.86
N ASN A 146 16.16 17.77 19.17
CA ASN A 146 14.87 18.13 19.78
C ASN A 146 13.66 17.47 19.09
N VAL A 147 13.82 16.22 18.69
CA VAL A 147 12.78 15.46 18.02
C VAL A 147 11.69 15.02 19.01
N GLN A 148 10.49 14.83 18.49
CA GLN A 148 9.33 14.45 19.30
C GLN A 148 8.56 13.32 18.64
N VAL A 149 8.04 12.41 19.46
CA VAL A 149 7.20 11.29 19.02
C VAL A 149 5.92 11.21 19.82
N LYS A 150 4.84 10.76 19.19
CA LYS A 150 3.53 10.51 19.79
C LYS A 150 2.91 9.24 19.22
N GLY A 151 2.10 8.55 20.01
CA GLY A 151 1.43 7.32 19.59
C GLY A 151 0.13 7.06 20.36
N GLY A 152 -0.75 6.26 19.77
CA GLY A 152 -1.89 5.67 20.48
C GLY A 152 -1.45 4.46 21.32
N ILE A 153 -2.37 3.89 22.10
CA ILE A 153 -2.11 2.69 22.93
C ILE A 153 -1.55 1.55 22.08
N GLY A 154 -0.53 0.86 22.60
CA GLY A 154 0.17 -0.24 21.96
C GLY A 154 1.17 0.20 20.88
N ALA A 155 1.29 1.50 20.57
CA ALA A 155 2.30 1.98 19.64
C ALA A 155 3.70 1.85 20.24
N ILE A 156 4.70 1.71 19.36
CA ILE A 156 6.11 1.85 19.74
C ILE A 156 6.59 3.25 19.36
N LEU A 157 7.23 3.93 20.30
CA LEU A 157 7.86 5.23 20.12
C LEU A 157 9.37 5.03 20.09
N VAL A 158 10.04 5.49 19.03
CA VAL A 158 11.50 5.45 18.91
C VAL A 158 12.03 6.85 18.72
N ILE A 159 12.91 7.27 19.62
CA ILE A 159 13.57 8.57 19.58
C ILE A 159 15.06 8.33 19.46
N ALA A 160 15.72 8.98 18.50
CA ALA A 160 17.17 8.97 18.35
C ALA A 160 17.67 10.41 18.26
N GLU A 161 18.31 10.89 19.33
CA GLU A 161 18.78 12.26 19.46
C GLU A 161 20.15 12.43 18.80
N GLU A 162 20.27 13.42 17.92
CA GLU A 162 21.53 13.79 17.26
C GLU A 162 22.25 14.90 18.03
N ARG A 163 23.59 14.80 18.10
CA ARG A 163 24.45 15.86 18.63
C ARG A 163 24.57 17.01 17.63
N ASP A 164 23.94 18.14 17.92
CA ASP A 164 24.09 19.43 17.24
C ASP A 164 24.41 19.33 15.72
N ASP A 165 25.46 19.99 15.24
CA ASP A 165 25.83 20.08 13.82
C ASP A 165 26.47 18.78 13.27
N THR A 166 26.29 17.66 13.97
CA THR A 166 26.77 16.33 13.57
C THR A 166 25.59 15.37 13.42
N TYR A 167 25.76 14.34 12.61
CA TYR A 167 24.76 13.28 12.46
C TYR A 167 24.95 12.13 13.47
N ASP A 168 25.73 12.36 14.53
CA ASP A 168 26.05 11.37 15.55
C ASP A 168 24.88 11.22 16.53
N ILE A 169 24.43 9.98 16.72
CA ILE A 169 23.41 9.66 17.72
C ILE A 169 24.05 9.66 19.10
N VAL A 170 23.57 10.52 19.99
CA VAL A 170 24.04 10.58 21.39
C VAL A 170 23.18 9.80 22.34
N ASP A 171 21.87 9.74 22.07
CA ASP A 171 20.91 9.04 22.90
C ASP A 171 19.82 8.42 22.04
N TRP A 172 19.27 7.29 22.49
CA TRP A 172 18.08 6.72 21.87
C TRP A 172 17.26 5.89 22.86
N LYS A 173 15.95 5.85 22.67
CA LYS A 173 15.04 4.93 23.36
C LYS A 173 14.00 4.37 22.41
N ALA A 174 13.53 3.16 22.72
CA ALA A 174 12.32 2.58 22.18
C ALA A 174 11.40 2.23 23.36
N VAL A 175 10.17 2.74 23.36
CA VAL A 175 9.20 2.51 24.43
C VAL A 175 7.83 2.16 23.86
N ALA A 176 7.07 1.32 24.57
CA ALA A 176 5.68 1.03 24.23
C ALA A 176 4.75 2.03 24.93
N VAL A 177 3.71 2.46 24.24
CA VAL A 177 2.63 3.27 24.81
C VAL A 177 1.67 2.34 25.54
N ASP A 178 1.80 2.22 26.85
CA ASP A 178 0.99 1.33 27.69
C ASP A 178 -0.26 2.01 28.28
N GLY A 179 -0.30 3.35 28.29
CA GLY A 179 -1.37 4.14 28.90
C GLY A 179 -1.24 4.34 30.41
N GLU A 180 -0.22 3.74 31.06
CA GLU A 180 0.03 3.87 32.49
C GLU A 180 1.28 4.73 32.75
N VAL A 181 2.43 4.31 32.19
CA VAL A 181 3.72 5.00 32.31
C VAL A 181 3.93 5.91 31.10
N VAL A 182 3.59 5.42 29.91
CA VAL A 182 3.67 6.18 28.66
C VAL A 182 2.24 6.39 28.16
N LYS A 183 1.75 7.63 28.32
CA LYS A 183 0.39 8.04 27.99
C LYS A 183 0.19 8.06 26.48
N SER A 184 -0.98 7.61 26.04
CA SER A 184 -1.39 7.79 24.65
C SER A 184 -1.60 9.26 24.32
N ASP A 185 -1.43 9.60 23.04
CA ASP A 185 -1.68 10.94 22.51
C ASP A 185 -0.93 12.07 23.23
N THR A 186 0.20 11.73 23.84
CA THR A 186 1.14 12.65 24.49
C THR A 186 2.45 12.71 23.71
N TRP A 187 3.00 13.91 23.52
CA TRP A 187 4.30 14.06 22.85
C TRP A 187 5.42 13.78 23.84
N TYR A 188 6.43 13.05 23.37
CA TYR A 188 7.63 12.72 24.12
C TYR A 188 8.89 13.11 23.36
N ARG A 189 9.92 13.52 24.11
CA ARG A 189 11.31 13.66 23.62
C ARG A 189 12.30 12.99 24.59
N LEU A 190 13.57 13.00 24.23
CA LEU A 190 14.64 12.72 25.19
C LEU A 190 15.20 14.02 25.77
N GLU A 191 15.52 14.00 27.06
CA GLU A 191 16.33 14.99 27.75
C GLU A 191 17.41 14.25 28.56
N ASN A 192 18.68 14.42 28.17
CA ASN A 192 19.81 13.69 28.75
C ASN A 192 19.58 12.17 28.77
N GLY A 193 19.09 11.64 27.65
CA GLY A 193 18.78 10.22 27.51
C GLY A 193 17.52 9.75 28.22
N GLU A 194 16.79 10.60 28.96
CA GLU A 194 15.53 10.24 29.62
C GLU A 194 14.29 10.68 28.86
N LEU A 195 13.24 9.84 28.89
CA LEU A 195 11.98 10.13 28.19
C LEU A 195 11.17 11.16 29.00
N VAL A 196 10.80 12.27 28.37
CA VAL A 196 10.02 13.35 29.01
C VAL A 196 8.78 13.71 28.19
N GLU A 197 7.69 14.01 28.88
CA GLU A 197 6.46 14.57 28.29
C GLU A 197 6.71 16.03 27.87
N VAL A 198 6.16 16.44 26.73
CA VAL A 198 6.28 17.80 26.18
C VAL A 198 4.96 18.26 25.56
N ASP A 199 4.75 19.58 25.56
CA ASP A 199 3.59 20.25 24.94
C ASP A 199 3.70 20.39 23.41
#